data_AF-A0A955K136-F1
#
_entry.id   AF-A0A955K136-F1
#
_cell.length_a   1.000
_cell.length_b   1.000
_cell.length_c   1.000
_cell.angle_alpha   90.00
_cell.angle_beta   90.00
_cell.angle_gamma   90.00
#
_symmetry.space_group_name_H-M   'P 1'
#
loop_
_entity.id
_entity.type
_entity.pdbx_description
1 polymer ?
#
loop_
_entity_poly.entity_id
_entity_poly.type
_entity_poly.pdbx_seq_one_letter_code
_entity_poly.pdbx_strand_id
1 'polypeptide(L)'
;MSNPEIDISWKSCFWRRSHRRLVRPFVEGAIELAHQTAEYIGIDYSQPKIAQIKRCGNSYPAVAENEDATGFSLFIRVDDYRRRKVEKKFGAYVVASVHELTHAARYERFAGWNLIEEIASEGLAHVAEDIASSELGLTEQSFFMDLESCGYSNHHQTKSELVTQIEEANGSEELADIMMDRWFNWSSPYLDEGSVFGIIEVNRRLAEGNTINELLDWPPEKVLDL
;
A
#
# COMPACT_ATOMS: atom_id res chain seq x y z
N MET A 1 6.73 -21.10 -1.85
CA MET A 1 6.94 -21.62 -0.47
C MET A 1 5.89 -20.95 0.40
N SER A 2 5.46 -21.51 1.54
CA SER A 2 4.51 -20.76 2.40
C SER A 2 5.22 -19.61 3.09
N ASN A 3 4.57 -18.47 3.20
CA ASN A 3 5.13 -17.30 3.88
C ASN A 3 5.27 -17.59 5.39
N PRO A 4 6.32 -17.10 6.07
CA PRO A 4 6.43 -17.20 7.52
C PRO A 4 5.34 -16.38 8.22
N GLU A 5 4.92 -16.79 9.41
CA GLU A 5 3.89 -16.11 10.20
C GLU A 5 4.27 -14.63 10.50
N ILE A 6 3.23 -13.78 10.61
CA ILE A 6 3.37 -12.37 10.98
C ILE A 6 3.08 -12.22 12.48
N ASP A 7 4.11 -11.87 13.26
CA ASP A 7 3.99 -11.58 14.67
C ASP A 7 3.34 -10.21 14.92
N ILE A 8 2.50 -10.09 15.94
CA ILE A 8 1.80 -8.84 16.27
C ILE A 8 2.38 -8.21 17.54
N SER A 9 2.97 -7.01 17.39
CA SER A 9 3.57 -6.25 18.49
C SER A 9 2.70 -5.06 18.91
N TRP A 10 2.35 -5.01 20.19
CA TRP A 10 1.62 -3.90 20.81
C TRP A 10 2.51 -2.99 21.66
N LYS A 11 3.84 -3.07 21.50
CA LYS A 11 4.82 -2.43 22.39
C LYS A 11 4.85 -0.90 22.27
N SER A 12 4.31 -0.34 21.21
CA SER A 12 4.33 1.10 20.91
C SER A 12 3.09 1.86 21.47
N CYS A 13 3.25 3.16 21.73
CA CYS A 13 2.16 4.14 21.92
C CYS A 13 1.10 3.91 23.04
N PHE A 14 1.51 3.42 24.22
CA PHE A 14 0.70 3.45 25.47
C PHE A 14 -0.71 2.82 25.35
N TRP A 15 -0.78 1.60 24.82
CA TRP A 15 -2.01 0.83 24.75
C TRP A 15 -2.56 0.42 26.11
N ARG A 16 -3.67 1.03 26.54
CA ARG A 16 -4.46 0.55 27.68
C ARG A 16 -5.09 -0.83 27.37
N ARG A 17 -5.23 -1.68 28.40
CA ARG A 17 -5.79 -3.04 28.25
C ARG A 17 -7.20 -3.04 27.64
N SER A 18 -8.04 -2.08 28.01
CA SER A 18 -9.40 -1.93 27.48
C SER A 18 -9.42 -1.57 25.99
N HIS A 19 -8.47 -0.74 25.52
CA HIS A 19 -8.36 -0.39 24.11
C HIS A 19 -7.91 -1.58 23.28
N ARG A 20 -6.86 -2.29 23.74
CA ARG A 20 -6.37 -3.51 23.07
C ARG A 20 -7.48 -4.53 22.91
N ARG A 21 -8.27 -4.77 23.95
CA ARG A 21 -9.39 -5.72 23.88
C ARG A 21 -10.41 -5.37 22.77
N LEU A 22 -10.64 -4.09 22.49
CA LEU A 22 -11.58 -3.65 21.46
C LEU A 22 -10.98 -3.75 20.05
N VAL A 23 -9.71 -3.41 19.89
CA VAL A 23 -9.04 -3.33 18.58
C VAL A 23 -8.53 -4.70 18.11
N ARG A 24 -8.03 -5.50 19.04
CA ARG A 24 -7.36 -6.77 18.80
C ARG A 24 -8.06 -7.70 17.79
N PRO A 25 -9.33 -8.08 17.95
CA PRO A 25 -9.94 -9.06 17.05
C PRO A 25 -9.97 -8.58 15.59
N PHE A 26 -10.10 -7.27 15.37
CA PHE A 26 -10.12 -6.70 14.02
C PHE A 26 -8.71 -6.64 13.42
N VAL A 27 -7.70 -6.27 14.22
CA VAL A 27 -6.33 -6.18 13.74
C VAL A 27 -5.72 -7.56 13.52
N GLU A 28 -5.92 -8.49 14.45
CA GLU A 28 -5.45 -9.88 14.30
C GLU A 28 -6.09 -10.53 13.07
N GLY A 29 -7.41 -10.39 12.89
CA GLY A 29 -8.09 -10.91 11.70
C GLY A 29 -7.68 -10.20 10.40
N ALA A 30 -7.38 -8.89 10.43
CA ALA A 30 -6.95 -8.16 9.24
C ALA A 30 -5.54 -8.59 8.81
N ILE A 31 -4.63 -8.82 9.75
CA ILE A 31 -3.27 -9.28 9.48
C ILE A 31 -3.27 -10.73 8.99
N GLU A 32 -4.10 -11.60 9.59
CA GLU A 32 -4.27 -12.98 9.13
C GLU A 32 -4.80 -13.01 7.69
N LEU A 33 -5.82 -12.20 7.38
CA LEU A 33 -6.36 -12.12 6.03
C LEU A 33 -5.34 -11.51 5.06
N ALA A 34 -4.63 -10.45 5.45
CA ALA A 34 -3.57 -9.86 4.62
C ALA A 34 -2.45 -10.86 4.31
N HIS A 35 -2.06 -11.69 5.28
CA HIS A 35 -1.09 -12.76 5.08
C HIS A 35 -1.58 -13.76 4.02
N GLN A 36 -2.82 -14.23 4.14
CA GLN A 36 -3.43 -15.15 3.16
C GLN A 36 -3.59 -14.51 1.78
N THR A 37 -3.99 -13.23 1.72
CA THR A 37 -4.12 -12.49 0.47
C THR A 37 -2.75 -12.29 -0.19
N ALA A 38 -1.71 -11.97 0.58
CA ALA A 38 -0.35 -11.84 0.07
C ALA A 38 0.15 -13.16 -0.55
N GLU A 39 -0.09 -14.30 0.10
CA GLU A 39 0.22 -15.63 -0.47
C GLU A 39 -0.56 -15.89 -1.76
N TYR A 40 -1.86 -15.55 -1.78
CA TYR A 40 -2.72 -15.77 -2.94
C TYR A 40 -2.28 -14.95 -4.16
N ILE A 41 -1.89 -13.69 -3.98
CA ILE A 41 -1.46 -12.80 -5.07
C ILE A 41 0.03 -12.95 -5.43
N GLY A 42 0.75 -13.82 -4.71
CA GLY A 42 2.15 -14.17 -5.01
C GLY A 42 3.19 -13.21 -4.45
N ILE A 43 2.93 -12.56 -3.31
CA ILE A 43 3.96 -11.81 -2.58
C ILE A 43 4.69 -12.80 -1.67
N ASP A 44 5.82 -13.33 -2.14
CA ASP A 44 6.66 -14.24 -1.36
C ASP A 44 7.71 -13.47 -0.53
N TYR A 45 7.80 -13.79 0.75
CA TYR A 45 8.85 -13.32 1.65
C TYR A 45 9.41 -14.47 2.50
N SER A 46 10.69 -14.37 2.86
CA SER A 46 11.42 -15.44 3.54
C SER A 46 11.68 -15.16 5.01
N GLN A 47 11.71 -13.89 5.40
CA GLN A 47 11.94 -13.49 6.78
C GLN A 47 10.61 -13.35 7.54
N PRO A 48 10.52 -13.82 8.81
CA PRO A 48 9.39 -13.53 9.66
C PRO A 48 9.11 -12.03 9.73
N LYS A 49 7.83 -11.65 9.78
CA LYS A 49 7.39 -10.25 9.77
C LYS A 49 6.83 -9.86 11.12
N ILE A 50 6.99 -8.59 11.51
CA ILE A 50 6.38 -8.02 12.71
C ILE A 50 5.45 -6.88 12.30
N ALA A 51 4.15 -7.04 12.58
CA ALA A 51 3.17 -5.97 12.49
C ALA A 51 3.13 -5.19 13.81
N GLN A 52 3.67 -3.98 13.81
CA GLN A 52 3.65 -3.08 14.95
C GLN A 52 2.37 -2.26 15.01
N ILE A 53 1.51 -2.55 15.99
CA ILE A 53 0.23 -1.85 16.12
C ILE A 53 0.45 -0.54 16.87
N LYS A 54 0.57 0.55 16.13
CA LYS A 54 0.81 1.89 16.67
C LYS A 54 -0.52 2.60 16.90
N ARG A 55 -0.58 3.38 17.96
CA ARG A 55 -1.72 4.26 18.25
C ARG A 55 -1.36 5.66 17.78
N CYS A 56 -2.18 6.26 16.94
CA CYS A 56 -1.98 7.62 16.45
C CYS A 56 -3.11 8.58 16.88
N GLY A 57 -2.78 9.88 16.91
CA GLY A 57 -3.72 10.94 17.24
C GLY A 57 -4.69 11.24 16.09
N ASN A 58 -5.61 12.17 16.31
CA ASN A 58 -6.62 12.52 15.30
C ASN A 58 -6.06 13.28 14.10
N SER A 59 -4.83 13.78 14.16
CA SER A 59 -4.17 14.49 13.06
C SER A 59 -3.34 13.59 12.14
N TYR A 60 -3.17 12.31 12.49
CA TYR A 60 -2.40 11.36 11.68
C TYR A 60 -3.36 10.57 10.80
N PRO A 61 -3.08 10.41 9.50
CA PRO A 61 -3.84 9.50 8.65
C PRO A 61 -3.74 8.07 9.22
N ALA A 62 -4.79 7.27 9.05
CA ALA A 62 -4.76 5.86 9.45
C ALA A 62 -4.03 5.07 8.35
N VAL A 63 -2.70 5.19 8.33
CA VAL A 63 -1.83 4.56 7.33
C VAL A 63 -1.22 3.29 7.93
N ALA A 64 -0.59 2.49 7.09
CA ALA A 64 0.48 1.62 7.51
C ALA A 64 1.82 2.26 7.07
N GLU A 65 2.96 1.75 7.55
CA GLU A 65 4.27 2.24 7.13
C GLU A 65 5.28 1.12 7.27
N ASN A 66 6.01 0.81 6.19
CA ASN A 66 7.08 -0.16 6.22
C ASN A 66 8.20 0.35 7.13
N GLU A 67 8.74 -0.53 7.99
CA GLU A 67 9.93 -0.17 8.78
C GLU A 67 11.20 -0.66 8.10
N ASP A 68 11.19 -1.90 7.62
CA ASP A 68 12.25 -2.56 6.89
C ASP A 68 11.76 -3.93 6.35
N ALA A 69 12.71 -4.78 5.93
CA ALA A 69 12.45 -6.16 5.52
C ALA A 69 11.78 -7.03 6.62
N THR A 70 11.81 -6.63 7.88
CA THR A 70 11.35 -7.44 9.03
C THR A 70 9.99 -7.02 9.56
N GLY A 71 9.42 -5.91 9.11
CA GLY A 71 8.13 -5.49 9.63
C GLY A 71 7.59 -4.18 9.09
N PHE A 72 6.39 -3.89 9.57
CA PHE A 72 5.66 -2.69 9.24
C PHE A 72 4.83 -2.24 10.44
N SER A 73 4.41 -0.99 10.40
CA SER A 73 3.54 -0.38 11.38
C SER A 73 2.13 -0.27 10.84
N LEU A 74 1.14 -0.60 11.67
CA LEU A 74 -0.26 -0.32 11.39
C LEU A 74 -0.77 0.73 12.37
N PHE A 75 -1.19 1.89 11.88
CA PHE A 75 -1.62 2.99 12.73
C PHE A 75 -3.13 2.99 12.97
N ILE A 76 -3.52 2.84 14.23
CA ILE A 76 -4.92 2.85 14.67
C ILE A 76 -5.23 4.20 15.34
N ARG A 77 -6.17 4.96 14.76
CA ARG A 77 -6.57 6.25 15.32
C ARG A 77 -7.35 6.06 16.62
N VAL A 78 -7.14 6.99 17.55
CA VAL A 78 -7.86 7.02 18.83
C VAL A 78 -9.37 7.06 18.64
N ASP A 79 -9.84 7.84 17.66
CA ASP A 79 -11.26 7.99 17.40
C ASP A 79 -11.89 6.72 16.81
N ASP A 80 -11.12 5.88 16.12
CA ASP A 80 -11.65 4.66 15.52
C ASP A 80 -12.14 3.69 16.60
N TYR A 81 -11.35 3.44 17.64
CA TYR A 81 -11.77 2.54 18.71
C TYR A 81 -12.69 3.21 19.75
N ARG A 82 -12.60 4.54 19.93
CA ARG A 82 -13.53 5.27 20.81
C ARG A 82 -14.95 5.31 20.26
N ARG A 83 -15.08 5.49 18.95
CA ARG A 83 -16.37 5.59 18.25
C ARG A 83 -16.81 4.25 17.64
N ARG A 84 -16.13 3.14 17.97
CA ARG A 84 -16.41 1.79 17.45
C ARG A 84 -16.44 1.70 15.92
N LYS A 85 -15.54 2.44 15.26
CA LYS A 85 -15.37 2.42 13.80
C LYS A 85 -14.33 1.39 13.33
N VAL A 86 -13.56 0.78 14.22
CA VAL A 86 -12.49 -0.20 13.88
C VAL A 86 -13.00 -1.33 12.98
N GLU A 87 -14.22 -1.82 13.21
CA GLU A 87 -14.86 -2.85 12.36
C GLU A 87 -15.05 -2.38 10.91
N LYS A 88 -15.38 -1.10 10.72
CA LYS A 88 -15.58 -0.50 9.39
C LYS A 88 -14.27 -0.27 8.65
N LYS A 89 -13.16 -0.26 9.39
CA LYS A 89 -11.79 -0.10 8.88
C LYS A 89 -11.11 -1.44 8.58
N PHE A 90 -11.78 -2.56 8.85
CA PHE A 90 -11.20 -3.89 8.69
C PHE A 90 -10.60 -4.09 7.30
N GLY A 91 -11.37 -3.80 6.23
CA GLY A 91 -10.87 -3.90 4.86
C GLY A 91 -9.67 -2.99 4.59
N ALA A 92 -9.71 -1.73 5.07
CA ALA A 92 -8.61 -0.79 4.95
C ALA A 92 -7.33 -1.31 5.64
N TYR A 93 -7.44 -1.95 6.80
CA TYR A 93 -6.29 -2.56 7.49
C TYR A 93 -5.72 -3.75 6.73
N VAL A 94 -6.57 -4.54 6.06
CA VAL A 94 -6.12 -5.68 5.24
C VAL A 94 -5.29 -5.17 4.07
N VAL A 95 -5.83 -4.25 3.27
CA VAL A 95 -5.17 -3.76 2.05
C VAL A 95 -3.91 -2.96 2.37
N ALA A 96 -3.93 -2.13 3.42
CA ALA A 96 -2.74 -1.45 3.91
C ALA A 96 -1.67 -2.45 4.39
N SER A 97 -2.06 -3.54 5.04
CA SER A 97 -1.07 -4.57 5.44
C SER A 97 -0.49 -5.30 4.22
N VAL A 98 -1.27 -5.54 3.16
CA VAL A 98 -0.76 -6.11 1.89
C VAL A 98 0.24 -5.16 1.22
N HIS A 99 -0.08 -3.86 1.20
CA HIS A 99 0.80 -2.81 0.70
C HIS A 99 2.17 -2.87 1.41
N GLU A 100 2.18 -2.84 2.74
CA GLU A 100 3.46 -2.89 3.49
C GLU A 100 4.19 -4.23 3.42
N LEU A 101 3.46 -5.33 3.27
CA LEU A 101 4.08 -6.64 3.03
C LEU A 101 4.80 -6.68 1.69
N THR A 102 4.28 -5.97 0.68
CA THR A 102 4.95 -5.81 -0.62
C THR A 102 6.27 -5.07 -0.45
N HIS A 103 6.29 -3.95 0.28
CA HIS A 103 7.53 -3.26 0.62
C HIS A 103 8.50 -4.16 1.39
N ALA A 104 8.04 -4.85 2.44
CA ALA A 104 8.90 -5.70 3.24
C ALA A 104 9.51 -6.85 2.41
N ALA A 105 8.73 -7.45 1.50
CA ALA A 105 9.20 -8.45 0.57
C ALA A 105 10.21 -7.87 -0.43
N ARG A 106 10.01 -6.64 -0.89
CA ARG A 106 10.94 -5.94 -1.79
C ARG A 106 12.27 -5.63 -1.11
N TYR A 107 12.23 -5.13 0.13
CA TYR A 107 13.42 -4.85 0.95
C TYR A 107 14.30 -6.07 1.22
N GLU A 108 13.73 -7.29 1.26
CA GLU A 108 14.54 -8.51 1.38
C GLU A 108 15.46 -8.73 0.17
N ARG A 109 15.04 -8.25 -1.01
CA ARG A 109 15.72 -8.46 -2.29
C ARG A 109 16.65 -7.29 -2.61
N PHE A 110 16.21 -6.08 -2.29
CA PHE A 110 16.92 -4.84 -2.59
C PHE A 110 17.02 -3.99 -1.32
N ALA A 111 18.13 -4.14 -0.58
CA ALA A 111 18.37 -3.39 0.66
C ALA A 111 18.82 -1.92 0.42
N GLY A 112 19.00 -1.50 -0.84
CA GLY A 112 19.45 -0.16 -1.20
C GLY A 112 18.28 0.73 -1.59
N TRP A 113 17.95 1.70 -0.73
CA TRP A 113 16.90 2.67 -1.03
C TRP A 113 17.44 3.84 -1.86
N ASN A 114 16.92 4.01 -3.06
CA ASN A 114 17.13 5.17 -3.91
C ASN A 114 15.78 5.51 -4.58
N LEU A 115 15.68 6.68 -5.22
CA LEU A 115 14.42 7.13 -5.82
C LEU A 115 13.83 6.15 -6.84
N ILE A 116 14.67 5.46 -7.63
CA ILE A 116 14.21 4.49 -8.64
C ILE A 116 13.61 3.26 -7.94
N GLU A 117 14.26 2.78 -6.88
CA GLU A 117 13.75 1.68 -6.06
C GLU A 117 12.46 2.06 -5.32
N GLU A 118 12.36 3.28 -4.79
CA GLU A 118 11.16 3.81 -4.14
C GLU A 118 9.97 3.80 -5.10
N ILE A 119 10.13 4.36 -6.29
CA ILE A 119 9.09 4.39 -7.33
C ILE A 119 8.65 2.98 -7.74
N ALA A 120 9.61 2.07 -7.95
CA ALA A 120 9.29 0.69 -8.29
C ALA A 120 8.56 -0.03 -7.15
N SER A 121 9.00 0.17 -5.91
CA SER A 121 8.42 -0.46 -4.72
C SER A 121 7.00 0.06 -4.43
N GLU A 122 6.78 1.37 -4.50
CA GLU A 122 5.44 1.99 -4.37
C GLU A 122 4.50 1.53 -5.48
N GLY A 123 5.00 1.46 -6.71
CA GLY A 123 4.26 0.92 -7.85
C GLY A 123 3.77 -0.51 -7.60
N LEU A 124 4.67 -1.37 -7.10
CA LEU A 124 4.34 -2.75 -6.75
C LEU A 124 3.33 -2.81 -5.60
N ALA A 125 3.53 -2.03 -4.54
CA ALA A 125 2.69 -2.04 -3.35
C ALA A 125 1.26 -1.58 -3.63
N HIS A 126 1.08 -0.50 -4.39
CA HIS A 126 -0.25 -0.03 -4.79
C HIS A 126 -0.96 -0.98 -5.76
N VAL A 127 -0.24 -1.61 -6.69
CA VAL A 127 -0.86 -2.61 -7.57
C VAL A 127 -1.28 -3.85 -6.78
N ALA A 128 -0.46 -4.30 -5.82
CA ALA A 128 -0.83 -5.38 -4.92
C ALA A 128 -2.06 -5.04 -4.06
N GLU A 129 -2.12 -3.80 -3.56
CA GLU A 129 -3.25 -3.25 -2.81
C GLU A 129 -4.55 -3.23 -3.65
N ASP A 130 -4.46 -2.81 -4.92
CA ASP A 130 -5.56 -2.80 -5.87
C ASP A 130 -6.08 -4.22 -6.16
N ILE A 131 -5.17 -5.17 -6.41
CA ILE A 131 -5.52 -6.59 -6.63
C ILE A 131 -6.20 -7.15 -5.37
N ALA A 132 -5.61 -6.93 -4.19
CA ALA A 132 -6.19 -7.37 -2.92
C ALA A 132 -7.60 -6.79 -2.69
N SER A 133 -7.79 -5.50 -2.98
CA SER A 133 -9.09 -4.83 -2.87
C SER A 133 -10.13 -5.49 -3.77
N SER A 134 -9.75 -5.79 -5.02
CA SER A 134 -10.63 -6.45 -6.01
C SER A 134 -11.03 -7.86 -5.56
N GLU A 135 -10.07 -8.69 -5.16
CA GLU A 135 -10.29 -10.09 -4.75
C GLU A 135 -11.16 -10.18 -3.48
N LEU A 136 -11.02 -9.23 -2.57
CA LEU A 136 -11.81 -9.15 -1.34
C LEU A 136 -13.19 -8.50 -1.55
N GLY A 137 -13.51 -8.05 -2.77
CA GLY A 137 -14.75 -7.35 -3.08
C GLY A 137 -14.91 -6.03 -2.32
N LEU A 138 -13.79 -5.41 -1.92
CA LEU A 138 -13.77 -4.11 -1.26
C LEU A 138 -13.99 -3.03 -2.35
N THR A 139 -15.19 -2.45 -2.41
CA THR A 139 -15.47 -1.40 -3.38
C THR A 139 -14.70 -0.12 -3.05
N GLU A 140 -14.29 0.65 -4.08
CA GLU A 140 -13.61 1.95 -3.99
C GLU A 140 -14.25 2.88 -2.93
N GLN A 141 -15.57 2.84 -2.78
CA GLN A 141 -16.30 3.63 -1.78
C GLN A 141 -15.85 3.42 -0.34
N SER A 142 -15.33 2.24 0.03
CA SER A 142 -14.87 1.95 1.39
C SER A 142 -13.48 2.53 1.70
N PHE A 143 -12.62 2.66 0.69
CA PHE A 143 -11.27 3.24 0.80
C PHE A 143 -11.32 4.78 0.70
N PHE A 144 -12.09 5.32 -0.26
CA PHE A 144 -12.20 6.77 -0.47
C PHE A 144 -13.06 7.51 0.58
N MET A 145 -14.05 6.84 1.22
CA MET A 145 -14.82 7.45 2.32
C MET A 145 -13.95 7.84 3.52
N ASP A 146 -12.74 7.29 3.64
CA ASP A 146 -11.81 7.61 4.72
C ASP A 146 -10.98 8.86 4.50
N LEU A 147 -10.69 9.21 3.25
CA LEU A 147 -9.96 10.43 2.88
C LEU A 147 -10.81 11.67 3.14
N GLU A 148 -12.11 11.64 2.78
CA GLU A 148 -13.06 12.71 3.11
C GLU A 148 -13.24 12.88 4.63
N SER A 149 -13.19 11.79 5.40
CA SER A 149 -13.28 11.83 6.87
C SER A 149 -12.04 12.42 7.54
N CYS A 150 -10.93 12.53 6.81
CA CYS A 150 -9.69 13.16 7.25
C CYS A 150 -9.65 14.68 7.02
N GLY A 151 -10.74 15.28 6.51
CA GLY A 151 -10.86 16.73 6.36
C GLY A 151 -10.04 17.31 5.21
N TYR A 152 -9.56 16.46 4.31
CA TYR A 152 -8.90 16.90 3.10
C TYR A 152 -9.94 17.01 1.97
N SER A 153 -10.20 18.24 1.53
CA SER A 153 -11.07 18.52 0.39
C SER A 153 -10.37 18.08 -0.90
N ASN A 154 -11.00 17.16 -1.62
CA ASN A 154 -10.45 16.58 -2.84
C ASN A 154 -10.53 17.52 -4.05
N HIS A 155 -9.42 17.63 -4.78
CA HIS A 155 -9.45 17.63 -6.24
C HIS A 155 -9.39 16.17 -6.67
N HIS A 156 -10.54 15.50 -6.72
CA HIS A 156 -10.63 14.14 -7.22
C HIS A 156 -10.57 14.17 -8.74
N GLN A 157 -9.43 13.76 -9.30
CA GLN A 157 -9.46 13.08 -10.59
C GLN A 157 -9.61 11.58 -10.32
N THR A 158 -10.55 10.95 -11.00
CA THR A 158 -10.84 9.51 -10.91
C THR A 158 -9.79 8.69 -11.65
N LYS A 159 -9.59 7.42 -11.28
CA LYS A 159 -8.71 6.47 -11.98
C LYS A 159 -9.01 6.44 -13.49
N SER A 160 -10.28 6.57 -13.89
CA SER A 160 -10.64 6.66 -15.31
C SER A 160 -10.16 7.95 -15.97
N GLU A 161 -10.22 9.10 -15.29
CA GLU A 161 -9.69 10.36 -15.83
C GLU A 161 -8.17 10.35 -15.95
N LEU A 162 -7.48 9.62 -15.06
CA LEU A 162 -6.04 9.40 -15.14
C LEU A 162 -5.69 8.51 -16.33
N VAL A 163 -6.38 7.37 -16.48
CA VAL A 163 -6.21 6.43 -17.60
C VAL A 163 -6.51 7.10 -18.94
N THR A 164 -7.59 7.87 -19.04
CA THR A 164 -7.91 8.64 -20.26
C THR A 164 -6.83 9.67 -20.59
N GLN A 165 -6.28 10.36 -19.60
CA GLN A 165 -5.16 11.29 -19.83
C GLN A 165 -3.88 10.58 -20.28
N ILE A 166 -3.59 9.38 -19.75
CA ILE A 166 -2.46 8.53 -20.18
C ILE A 166 -2.65 8.08 -21.64
N GLU A 167 -3.85 7.64 -22.00
CA GLU A 167 -4.19 7.22 -23.36
C GLU A 167 -4.12 8.39 -24.36
N GLU A 168 -4.53 9.59 -23.95
CA GLU A 168 -4.43 10.82 -24.75
C GLU A 168 -2.98 11.30 -24.93
N ALA A 169 -2.11 11.07 -23.95
CA ALA A 169 -0.72 11.52 -23.96
C ALA A 169 0.22 10.62 -24.77
N ASN A 170 -0.09 9.32 -24.91
CA ASN A 170 0.66 8.39 -25.78
C ASN A 170 0.67 8.79 -27.28
N GLY A 171 -0.02 9.87 -27.66
CA GLY A 171 -0.02 10.44 -29.01
C GLY A 171 0.87 11.68 -29.24
N SER A 172 1.58 12.21 -28.23
CA SER A 172 2.32 13.48 -28.36
C SER A 172 3.60 13.53 -27.50
N GLU A 173 4.78 13.64 -28.13
CA GLU A 173 6.09 13.76 -27.45
C GLU A 173 6.14 14.97 -26.48
N GLU A 174 5.50 16.08 -26.81
CA GLU A 174 5.52 17.32 -26.01
C GLU A 174 4.61 17.24 -24.77
N LEU A 175 3.60 16.35 -24.79
CA LEU A 175 2.77 16.04 -23.61
C LEU A 175 3.43 15.00 -22.72
N ALA A 176 4.20 14.07 -23.28
CA ALA A 176 4.94 13.07 -22.51
C ALA A 176 5.95 13.72 -21.55
N ASP A 177 6.66 14.78 -21.98
CA ASP A 177 7.57 15.53 -21.10
C ASP A 177 6.83 16.28 -19.97
N ILE A 178 5.66 16.86 -20.26
CA ILE A 178 4.81 17.53 -19.25
C ILE A 178 4.20 16.51 -18.27
N MET A 179 3.85 15.31 -18.76
CA MET A 179 3.34 14.23 -17.92
C MET A 179 4.44 13.55 -17.13
N MET A 180 5.66 13.41 -17.65
CA MET A 180 6.82 12.97 -16.89
C MET A 180 7.15 13.98 -15.79
N ASP A 181 7.21 15.28 -16.11
CA ASP A 181 7.43 16.33 -15.11
C ASP A 181 6.32 16.33 -14.05
N ARG A 182 5.06 16.12 -14.44
CA ARG A 182 3.97 15.92 -13.49
C ARG A 182 4.05 14.58 -12.76
N TRP A 183 4.43 13.46 -13.37
CA TRP A 183 4.46 12.15 -12.70
C TRP A 183 5.59 12.07 -11.67
N PHE A 184 6.73 12.67 -11.96
CA PHE A 184 7.86 12.76 -11.02
C PHE A 184 7.68 13.91 -10.02
N ASN A 185 7.04 15.03 -10.37
CA ASN A 185 6.87 16.18 -9.46
C ASN A 185 5.44 16.36 -8.91
N TRP A 186 4.52 15.41 -9.11
CA TRP A 186 3.20 15.48 -8.48
C TRP A 186 3.36 15.15 -7.00
N SER A 187 3.54 16.19 -6.20
CA SER A 187 3.31 16.16 -4.77
C SER A 187 1.79 16.01 -4.54
N SER A 188 1.25 14.81 -4.75
CA SER A 188 -0.01 14.46 -4.13
C SER A 188 0.28 14.37 -2.63
N PRO A 189 -0.55 14.93 -1.74
CA PRO A 189 -0.37 14.69 -0.30
C PRO A 189 -0.59 13.22 0.11
N TYR A 190 -0.81 12.32 -0.85
CA TYR A 190 -1.18 10.92 -0.65
C TYR A 190 -0.31 9.90 -1.41
N LEU A 191 0.50 10.34 -2.37
CA LEU A 191 1.36 9.47 -3.17
C LEU A 191 2.74 10.10 -3.23
N ASP A 192 3.76 9.30 -3.00
CA ASP A 192 5.14 9.74 -3.12
C ASP A 192 5.47 10.06 -4.59
N GLU A 193 6.51 10.88 -4.76
CA GLU A 193 6.94 11.36 -6.08
C GLU A 193 7.25 10.18 -7.00
N GLY A 194 6.57 10.10 -8.16
CA GLY A 194 6.77 9.02 -9.13
C GLY A 194 5.94 7.75 -8.90
N SER A 195 5.19 7.59 -7.80
CA SER A 195 4.41 6.36 -7.56
C SER A 195 3.41 6.04 -8.67
N VAL A 196 2.83 7.07 -9.32
CA VAL A 196 1.93 6.87 -10.48
C VAL A 196 2.65 6.23 -11.66
N PHE A 197 3.88 6.66 -11.95
CA PHE A 197 4.70 6.06 -13.00
C PHE A 197 5.03 4.60 -12.66
N GLY A 198 5.41 4.33 -11.40
CA GLY A 198 5.61 2.97 -10.90
C GLY A 198 4.37 2.07 -11.09
N ILE A 199 3.18 2.56 -10.73
CA ILE A 199 1.91 1.82 -10.91
C ILE A 199 1.66 1.49 -12.38
N ILE A 200 1.86 2.45 -13.29
CA ILE A 200 1.65 2.26 -14.74
C ILE A 200 2.59 1.16 -15.26
N GLU A 201 3.87 1.27 -14.95
CA GLU A 201 4.87 0.30 -15.44
C GLU A 201 4.63 -1.10 -14.87
N VAL A 202 4.33 -1.23 -13.58
CA VAL A 202 3.98 -2.53 -12.99
C VAL A 202 2.75 -3.14 -13.67
N ASN A 203 1.68 -2.37 -13.86
CA ASN A 203 0.49 -2.86 -14.57
C ASN A 203 0.80 -3.28 -16.02
N ARG A 204 1.65 -2.53 -16.72
CA ARG A 204 2.11 -2.90 -18.06
C ARG A 204 2.85 -4.23 -18.05
N ARG A 205 3.78 -4.44 -17.11
CA ARG A 205 4.49 -5.72 -16.97
C ARG A 205 3.55 -6.88 -16.63
N LEU A 206 2.52 -6.66 -15.82
CA LEU A 206 1.49 -7.68 -15.56
C LEU A 206 0.68 -8.00 -16.82
N ALA A 207 0.34 -6.99 -17.64
CA ALA A 207 -0.35 -7.18 -18.92
C ALA A 207 0.50 -7.95 -19.94
N GLU A 208 1.84 -7.89 -19.82
CA GLU A 208 2.80 -8.71 -20.60
C GLU A 208 2.86 -10.17 -20.13
N GLY A 209 2.13 -10.52 -19.06
CA GLY A 209 2.03 -11.89 -18.52
C GLY A 209 2.99 -12.20 -17.37
N ASN A 210 3.71 -11.20 -16.85
CA ASN A 210 4.51 -11.38 -15.64
C ASN A 210 3.62 -11.43 -14.40
N THR A 211 4.14 -11.97 -13.31
CA THR A 211 3.49 -12.03 -12.00
C THR A 211 4.11 -11.03 -11.01
N ILE A 212 3.36 -10.66 -9.96
CA ILE A 212 3.90 -9.80 -8.88
C ILE A 212 5.19 -10.37 -8.30
N ASN A 213 5.24 -11.69 -8.09
CA ASN A 213 6.44 -12.35 -7.55
C ASN A 213 7.67 -12.18 -8.45
N GLU A 214 7.49 -12.34 -9.77
CA GLU A 214 8.58 -12.14 -10.73
C GLU A 214 9.07 -10.70 -10.72
N LEU A 215 8.14 -9.73 -10.64
CA LEU A 215 8.50 -8.31 -10.60
C LEU A 215 9.19 -7.93 -9.29
N LEU A 216 8.82 -8.54 -8.17
CA LEU A 216 9.52 -8.38 -6.90
C LEU A 216 11.00 -8.75 -7.01
N ASP A 217 11.36 -9.73 -7.85
CA ASP A 217 12.74 -10.17 -8.09
C ASP A 217 13.50 -9.32 -9.13
N TRP A 218 12.82 -8.45 -9.89
CA TRP A 218 13.47 -7.66 -10.93
C TRP A 218 14.16 -6.43 -10.35
N PRO A 219 15.35 -6.04 -10.87
CA PRO A 219 15.94 -4.76 -10.50
C PRO A 219 14.97 -3.61 -10.87
N PRO A 220 14.94 -2.51 -10.10
CA PRO A 220 13.92 -1.48 -10.25
C PRO A 220 13.96 -0.82 -11.64
N GLU A 221 15.13 -0.67 -12.25
CA GLU A 221 15.26 -0.17 -13.63
C GLU A 221 14.54 -1.07 -14.62
N LYS A 222 14.58 -2.39 -14.43
CA LYS A 222 13.85 -3.34 -15.29
C LYS A 222 12.35 -3.30 -15.05
N VAL A 223 11.90 -3.12 -13.81
CA VAL A 223 10.47 -2.92 -13.51
C VAL A 223 9.96 -1.69 -14.26
N LEU A 224 10.73 -0.60 -14.21
CA LEU A 224 10.37 0.72 -14.73
C LEU A 224 10.75 0.98 -16.20
N ASP A 225 11.42 0.04 -16.87
CA ASP A 225 11.87 0.18 -18.27
C ASP A 225 12.87 1.31 -18.52
N LEU A 226 13.84 1.46 -17.61
CA LEU A 226 14.90 2.48 -17.63
C LEU A 226 16.27 1.94 -18.06
#